data_AF-A0A517LU74-F1
#
_entry.id   AF-A0A517LU74-F1
#
_cell.length_a   1.000
_cell.length_b   1.000
_cell.length_c   1.000
_cell.angle_alpha   90.00
_cell.angle_beta   90.00
_cell.angle_gamma   90.00
#
_symmetry.space_group_name_H-M   'P 1'
#
loop_
_entity.id
_entity.type
_entity.pdbx_description
1 polymer ?
#
loop_
_entity_poly.entity_id
_entity_poly.type
_entity_poly.pdbx_seq_one_letter_code
_entity_poly.pdbx_strand_id
1 'polypeptide(L)' 'MAELTPAEKTDIAKLVAAEIGPMVAQAVADLHRPKSREEMAKFLGVGLSTFDKHAKHLPTICVGGRRLFDPSKVMEVFAK' A
#
# COMPACT_ATOMS: atom_id res chain seq x y z
N MET A 1 -18.15 21.08 29.32
CA MET A 1 -18.03 20.24 28.10
C MET A 1 -18.36 18.82 28.54
N ALA A 2 -19.38 18.18 27.97
CA ALA A 2 -19.73 16.82 28.35
C ALA A 2 -18.64 15.87 27.81
N GLU A 3 -18.01 15.09 28.70
CA GLU A 3 -17.07 14.06 28.30
C GLU A 3 -17.85 12.83 27.82
N LEU A 4 -17.49 12.33 26.63
CA LEU A 4 -18.07 11.10 26.08
C LEU A 4 -17.79 9.93 27.02
N THR A 5 -18.85 9.20 27.36
CA THR A 5 -18.79 7.96 28.13
C THR A 5 -18.02 6.89 27.34
N PRO A 6 -17.46 5.87 28.02
CA PRO A 6 -16.80 4.76 27.34
C PRO A 6 -17.69 4.03 26.31
N ALA A 7 -19.00 3.98 26.55
CA ALA A 7 -19.98 3.41 25.63
C ALA A 7 -20.07 4.24 24.33
N GLU A 8 -20.24 5.56 24.45
CA GLU A 8 -20.32 6.45 23.29
C GLU A 8 -19.01 6.44 22.47
N LYS A 9 -17.84 6.36 23.13
CA LYS A 9 -16.55 6.21 22.45
C LYS A 9 -16.46 4.90 21.66
N THR A 10 -17.01 3.81 22.22
CA THR A 10 -17.03 2.51 21.56
C THR A 10 -17.95 2.52 20.34
N ASP A 11 -19.11 3.17 20.45
CA ASP A 11 -20.05 3.28 19.34
C ASP A 11 -19.54 4.20 18.22
N ILE A 12 -18.88 5.30 18.57
CA ILE A 12 -18.14 6.13 17.60
C ILE A 12 -17.03 5.31 16.92
N ALA A 13 -16.25 4.54 17.67
CA ALA A 13 -15.20 3.69 17.10
C ALA A 13 -15.76 2.65 16.13
N LYS A 14 -16.92 2.06 16.43
CA LYS A 14 -17.60 1.12 15.51
C LYS A 14 -18.10 1.80 14.25
N LEU A 15 -18.69 2.99 14.37
CA LEU A 15 -19.15 3.78 13.21
C LEU A 15 -17.98 4.17 12.31
N VAL A 16 -16.90 4.68 12.91
CA VAL A 16 -15.67 5.02 12.20
C VAL A 16 -15.05 3.78 11.54
N ALA A 17 -14.99 2.64 12.25
CA ALA A 17 -14.47 1.40 11.67
C ALA A 17 -15.36 0.88 10.52
N ALA A 18 -16.68 1.05 10.60
CA ALA A 18 -17.60 0.65 9.53
C ALA A 18 -17.47 1.52 8.28
N GLU A 19 -17.25 2.83 8.44
CA GLU A 19 -17.12 3.77 7.32
C GLU A 19 -15.70 3.81 6.74
N ILE A 20 -14.69 3.96 7.60
CA ILE A 20 -13.29 4.13 7.20
C ILE A 20 -12.61 2.78 6.99
N GLY A 21 -13.00 1.73 7.72
CA GLY A 21 -12.39 0.41 7.62
C GLY A 21 -12.34 -0.13 6.19
N PRO A 22 -13.44 -0.12 5.41
CA PRO A 22 -13.43 -0.53 4.01
C PRO A 22 -12.48 0.31 3.14
N MET A 23 -12.43 1.63 3.36
CA MET A 23 -11.53 2.52 2.62
C MET A 23 -10.06 2.22 2.91
N VAL A 24 -9.72 1.98 4.18
CA VAL A 24 -8.38 1.61 4.62
C VAL A 24 -8.01 0.22 4.10
N ALA A 25 -8.92 -0.74 4.18
CA ALA A 25 -8.71 -2.09 3.65
C ALA A 25 -8.45 -2.05 2.13
N GLN A 26 -9.19 -1.24 1.39
CA GLN A 26 -8.98 -1.04 -0.03
C GLN A 26 -7.63 -0.39 -0.32
N ALA A 27 -7.27 0.67 0.41
CA ALA A 27 -5.96 1.33 0.26
C ALA A 27 -4.78 0.38 0.55
N VAL A 28 -4.91 -0.46 1.59
CA VAL A 28 -3.94 -1.51 1.91
C VAL A 28 -3.89 -2.56 0.82
N ALA A 29 -5.03 -3.00 0.30
CA ALA A 29 -5.08 -3.94 -0.82
C ALA A 29 -4.40 -3.38 -2.07
N ASP A 30 -4.61 -2.10 -2.39
CA ASP A 30 -3.99 -1.42 -3.53
C ASP A 30 -2.48 -1.23 -3.34
N LEU A 31 -2.04 -1.05 -2.10
CA LEU A 31 -0.63 -0.96 -1.72
C LEU A 31 0.09 -2.30 -1.85
N HIS A 32 -0.56 -3.41 -1.51
CA HIS A 32 0.03 -4.75 -1.61
C HIS A 32 -0.20 -5.42 -2.97
N ARG A 33 -1.05 -4.83 -3.82
CA ARG A 33 -1.31 -5.37 -5.16
C ARG A 33 -0.02 -5.34 -6.00
N PRO A 34 0.49 -6.51 -6.45
CA PRO A 34 1.69 -6.58 -7.27
C PRO A 34 1.51 -5.81 -8.59
N LYS A 35 2.53 -5.02 -8.94
CA LYS A 35 2.52 -4.10 -10.09
C LYS A 35 3.57 -4.48 -11.13
N SER A 36 3.32 -4.17 -12.40
CA SER A 36 4.33 -4.24 -13.46
C SER A 36 5.47 -3.25 -13.20
N ARG A 37 6.52 -3.32 -14.03
CA ARG A 37 7.60 -2.32 -14.00
C ARG A 37 7.08 -0.91 -14.28
N GLU A 38 6.23 -0.73 -15.29
CA GLU A 38 5.70 0.60 -15.63
C GLU A 38 4.76 1.11 -14.54
N GLU A 39 3.91 0.24 -14.00
CA GLU A 39 2.99 0.59 -12.93
C GLU A 39 3.73 0.97 -11.64
N MET A 40 4.82 0.26 -11.32
CA MET A 40 5.65 0.57 -10.16
C MET A 40 6.42 1.88 -10.34
N ALA A 41 6.99 2.12 -11.51
CA ALA A 41 7.68 3.38 -11.80
C ALA A 41 6.73 4.59 -11.65
N LYS A 42 5.50 4.46 -12.17
CA LYS A 42 4.44 5.46 -11.98
C LYS A 42 4.05 5.63 -10.52
N PHE A 43 3.88 4.53 -9.78
CA PHE A 43 3.54 4.55 -8.35
C PHE A 43 4.59 5.29 -7.52
N LEU A 44 5.87 5.11 -7.83
CA LEU A 44 6.98 5.78 -7.16
C LEU A 44 7.24 7.20 -7.66
N GLY A 45 6.54 7.65 -8.71
CA GLY A 45 6.76 8.97 -9.32
C GLY A 45 8.13 9.11 -10.01
N VAL A 46 8.73 8.00 -10.45
CA VAL A 46 10.05 8.00 -11.10
C VAL A 46 9.95 7.60 -12.57
N GLY A 47 10.91 8.04 -13.38
CA GLY A 47 11.02 7.57 -14.77
C GLY A 47 11.31 6.07 -14.85
N LEU A 48 10.76 5.39 -15.86
CA LEU A 48 10.95 3.95 -16.07
C LEU A 48 12.43 3.55 -16.20
N SER A 49 13.23 4.37 -16.88
CA SER A 49 14.67 4.15 -17.03
C SER A 49 15.43 4.24 -15.70
N THR A 50 15.00 5.13 -14.80
CA THR A 50 15.54 5.23 -13.44
C THR A 50 15.13 4.01 -12.63
N PHE A 51 13.87 3.60 -12.71
CA PHE A 51 13.39 2.39 -12.05
C PHE A 51 14.16 1.14 -12.49
N ASP A 52 14.33 0.92 -13.80
CA ASP A 52 14.98 -0.28 -14.35
C ASP A 52 16.44 -0.43 -13.91
N LYS A 53 17.16 0.68 -13.66
CA LYS A 53 18.52 0.65 -13.09
C LYS A 53 18.55 -0.02 -11.71
N HIS A 54 17.51 0.19 -10.91
CA HIS A 54 17.40 -0.32 -9.54
C HIS A 54 16.55 -1.58 -9.43
N ALA A 55 15.69 -1.86 -10.41
CA ALA A 55 14.72 -2.96 -10.40
C ALA A 55 15.34 -4.35 -10.18
N LYS A 56 16.61 -4.55 -10.56
CA LYS A 56 17.34 -5.81 -10.33
C LYS A 56 17.59 -6.11 -8.85
N HIS A 57 17.62 -5.08 -8.01
CA HIS A 57 17.87 -5.18 -6.57
C HIS A 57 16.56 -5.14 -5.76
N LEU A 58 15.43 -4.86 -6.42
CA LEU A 58 14.13 -4.79 -5.77
C LEU A 58 13.49 -6.18 -5.66
N PRO A 59 12.77 -6.45 -4.57
CA PRO A 59 12.05 -7.70 -4.39
C PRO A 59 10.98 -7.85 -5.48
N THR A 60 10.92 -9.03 -6.10
CA THR A 60 9.96 -9.36 -7.15
C THR A 60 9.23 -10.66 -6.86
N ILE A 61 7.98 -10.74 -7.34
CA ILE A 61 7.12 -11.91 -7.26
C ILE A 61 6.88 -12.40 -8.69
N CYS A 62 7.01 -13.70 -8.93
CA CYS A 62 6.74 -14.31 -10.23
C CYS A 62 5.30 -14.84 -10.27
N VAL A 63 4.46 -14.29 -11.15
CA VAL A 63 3.07 -14.72 -11.35
C VAL A 63 2.86 -15.02 -12.83
N GLY A 64 2.52 -16.27 -13.17
CA GLY A 64 2.27 -16.68 -14.56
C GLY A 64 3.42 -16.38 -15.53
N GLY A 65 4.68 -16.49 -15.06
CA GLY A 65 5.87 -16.18 -15.85
C GLY A 65 6.23 -14.68 -15.93
N ARG A 66 5.43 -13.79 -15.33
CA ARG A 66 5.70 -12.35 -15.27
C ARG A 66 6.33 -11.99 -13.92
N ARG A 67 7.33 -11.10 -13.95
CA ARG A 67 7.88 -10.49 -12.72
C ARG A 67 7.08 -9.24 -12.37
N LEU A 68 6.52 -9.24 -11.18
CA LEU A 68 5.78 -8.13 -10.59
C LEU A 68 6.50 -7.66 -9.32
N PHE A 69 6.19 -6.44 -8.90
CA PHE A 69 6.80 -5.79 -7.75
C PHE A 69 5.71 -5.50 -6.72
N ASP A 70 5.96 -5.86 -5.46
CA ASP A 70 5.10 -5.47 -4.34
C ASP A 70 5.51 -4.07 -3.85
N PRO A 71 4.63 -3.05 -3.95
CA PRO A 71 4.96 -1.69 -3.54
C PRO A 71 5.43 -1.59 -2.08
N SER A 72 4.82 -2.36 -1.17
CA SER A 72 5.18 -2.33 0.25
C SER A 72 6.64 -2.76 0.47
N LYS A 73 7.06 -3.84 -0.19
CA LYS A 73 8.42 -4.39 -0.10
C LYS A 73 9.44 -3.52 -0.80
N VAL A 74 9.05 -2.88 -1.90
CA VAL A 74 9.90 -1.90 -2.58
C VAL A 74 10.12 -0.68 -1.69
N MET A 75 9.07 -0.14 -1.07
CA MET A 75 9.20 1.00 -0.15
C MET A 75 10.04 0.66 1.10
N GLU A 76 9.96 -0.55 1.65
CA GLU A 76 10.83 -1.01 2.75
C GLU A 76 12.32 -0.92 2.41
N VAL A 77 12.69 -1.08 1.14
CA VAL A 77 14.09 -0.93 0.68
C VAL A 77 14.50 0.54 0.64
N PHE A 78 13.60 1.45 0.27
CA PHE A 78 13.87 2.89 0.21
C PHE A 78 13.83 3.58 1.58
N ALA A 79 13.20 2.97 2.58
CA ALA A 79 13.13 3.48 3.94
C ALA A 79 14.36 3.13 4.81
N LYS A 80 15.33 2.39 4.25
CA LYS A 80 16.59 2.00 4.89
C LYS A 80 17.76 2.77 4.29
#